data_AF-A0A923RP65-F1
#
_entry.id   AF-A0A923RP65-F1
#
_cell.length_a   1.000
_cell.length_b   1.000
_cell.length_c   1.000
_cell.angle_alpha   90.00
_cell.angle_beta   90.00
_cell.angle_gamma   90.00
#
_symmetry.space_group_name_H-M   'P 1'
#
loop_
_entity.id
_entity.type
_entity.pdbx_description
1 polymer ?
#
loop_
_entity_poly.entity_id
_entity_poly.type
_entity_poly.pdbx_seq_one_letter_code
_entity_poly.pdbx_strand_id
1 'polypeptide(L)'
;MTEKEAIEILENRTKYYIQAQDIVAFGMAIKALKEIQQYRGIGTAEECREAVEKQKAKKPDYEGDGYDNKGELVYDTWICPCCSERYEVDYDDYEHCPKCGQEIDWSEEDEMKSQESPDGKRLREREEFFKEG
;
A
#
# COMPACT_ATOMS: atom_id res chain seq x y z
N MET A 1 -32.67 18.59 7.86
CA MET A 1 -33.02 17.49 6.94
C MET A 1 -31.76 16.70 6.65
N THR A 2 -31.72 15.45 7.07
CA THR A 2 -30.65 14.48 6.76
C THR A 2 -30.96 13.76 5.44
N GLU A 3 -29.97 13.10 4.86
CA GLU A 3 -30.18 12.31 3.64
C GLU A 3 -31.14 11.14 3.87
N LYS A 4 -31.15 10.56 5.07
CA LYS A 4 -32.10 9.49 5.46
C LYS A 4 -33.53 10.02 5.54
N GLU A 5 -33.72 11.18 6.17
CA GLU A 5 -35.01 11.87 6.23
C GLU A 5 -35.52 12.24 4.82
N ALA A 6 -34.62 12.69 3.93
CA ALA A 6 -34.97 13.01 2.55
C ALA A 6 -35.43 11.77 1.76
N ILE A 7 -34.72 10.63 1.91
CA ILE A 7 -35.12 9.36 1.27
C ILE A 7 -36.49 8.91 1.78
N GLU A 8 -36.74 8.98 3.09
CA GLU A 8 -38.04 8.59 3.67
C GLU A 8 -39.20 9.44 3.14
N ILE A 9 -38.99 10.76 2.98
CA ILE A 9 -39.99 11.65 2.37
C ILE A 9 -40.25 11.26 0.91
N LEU A 10 -39.20 10.96 0.14
CA LEU A 10 -39.33 10.54 -1.26
C LEU A 10 -40.08 9.20 -1.37
N GLU A 11 -39.72 8.20 -0.56
CA GLU A 11 -40.41 6.91 -0.49
C GLU A 11 -41.89 7.07 -0.16
N ASN A 12 -42.22 7.93 0.80
CA ASN A 12 -43.61 8.19 1.13
C ASN A 12 -44.35 8.93 0.01
N ARG A 13 -43.69 9.85 -0.72
CA ARG A 13 -44.28 10.52 -1.88
C ARG A 13 -44.60 9.56 -3.01
N THR A 14 -43.75 8.55 -3.27
CA THR A 14 -44.02 7.53 -4.30
C THR A 14 -45.31 6.73 -4.09
N LYS A 15 -45.90 6.78 -2.89
CA LYS A 15 -47.17 6.09 -2.55
C LYS A 15 -48.42 6.90 -2.91
N TYR A 16 -48.31 8.20 -3.14
CA TYR A 16 -49.44 9.06 -3.50
C TYR A 16 -49.53 9.20 -5.03
N TYR A 17 -50.70 9.57 -5.57
CA TYR A 17 -51.01 9.57 -7.01
C TYR A 17 -50.10 10.48 -7.83
N ILE A 18 -49.00 9.91 -8.35
CA ILE A 18 -48.08 10.55 -9.29
C ILE A 18 -48.13 9.77 -10.62
N GLN A 19 -47.76 10.40 -11.75
CA GLN A 19 -47.69 9.70 -13.04
C GLN A 19 -46.70 8.53 -12.98
N ALA A 20 -46.96 7.46 -13.75
CA ALA A 20 -46.13 6.25 -13.74
C ALA A 20 -44.63 6.54 -14.01
N GLN A 21 -44.34 7.56 -14.83
CA GLN A 21 -42.97 7.99 -15.13
C GLN A 21 -42.25 8.55 -13.88
N ASP A 22 -42.95 9.28 -13.04
CA ASP A 22 -42.39 9.86 -11.81
C ASP A 22 -42.10 8.78 -10.76
N ILE A 23 -42.94 7.74 -10.67
CA ILE A 23 -42.69 6.58 -9.78
C ILE A 23 -41.37 5.90 -10.16
N VAL A 24 -41.14 5.68 -11.46
CA VAL A 24 -39.90 5.08 -11.97
C VAL A 24 -38.71 5.99 -11.70
N ALA A 25 -38.83 7.29 -11.98
CA ALA A 25 -37.76 8.26 -11.76
C ALA A 25 -37.39 8.37 -10.28
N PHE A 26 -38.37 8.47 -9.37
CA PHE A 26 -38.13 8.50 -7.93
C PHE A 26 -37.54 7.19 -7.42
N GLY A 27 -37.99 6.04 -7.93
CA GLY A 27 -37.42 4.74 -7.59
C GLY A 27 -35.93 4.66 -7.95
N MET A 28 -35.56 5.11 -9.15
CA MET A 28 -34.16 5.18 -9.59
C MET A 28 -33.33 6.13 -8.71
N ALA A 29 -33.87 7.32 -8.41
CA ALA A 29 -33.19 8.30 -7.56
C ALA A 29 -32.98 7.78 -6.13
N ILE A 30 -34.01 7.18 -5.51
CA ILE A 30 -33.91 6.56 -4.18
C ILE A 30 -32.85 5.46 -4.16
N LYS A 31 -32.82 4.60 -5.20
CA LYS A 31 -31.82 3.55 -5.32
C LYS A 31 -30.40 4.12 -5.36
N ALA A 32 -30.16 5.11 -6.22
CA ALA A 32 -28.86 5.77 -6.33
C ALA A 32 -28.42 6.44 -5.01
N LEU A 33 -29.35 7.10 -4.30
CA LEU A 33 -29.07 7.71 -3.00
C LEU A 33 -28.71 6.66 -1.94
N LYS A 34 -29.41 5.52 -1.91
CA LYS A 34 -29.08 4.41 -1.00
C LYS A 34 -27.71 3.81 -1.30
N GLU A 35 -27.39 3.59 -2.57
CA GLU A 35 -26.07 3.09 -3.00
C GLU A 35 -24.96 4.06 -2.56
N ILE A 36 -25.13 5.38 -2.78
CA ILE A 36 -24.17 6.40 -2.33
C ILE A 36 -23.98 6.38 -0.82
N GLN A 37 -25.05 6.22 -0.04
CA GLN A 37 -24.95 6.11 1.42
C GLN A 37 -24.18 4.85 1.85
N GLN A 38 -24.37 3.72 1.15
CA GLN A 38 -23.59 2.51 1.42
C GLN A 38 -22.10 2.73 1.12
N TYR A 39 -21.76 3.33 -0.02
CA TYR A 39 -20.37 3.64 -0.35
C TYR A 39 -19.72 4.57 0.69
N ARG A 40 -20.41 5.62 1.11
CA ARG A 40 -19.93 6.53 2.16
C ARG A 40 -19.79 5.86 3.53
N GLY A 41 -20.50 4.76 3.77
CA GLY A 41 -20.35 3.94 4.97
C GLY A 41 -19.12 3.03 4.93
N ILE A 42 -18.62 2.68 3.74
CA ILE A 42 -17.39 1.91 3.56
C ILE A 42 -16.16 2.81 3.76
N GLY A 43 -16.20 4.02 3.20
CA GLY A 43 -15.13 4.99 3.31
C GLY A 43 -15.30 6.14 2.32
N THR A 44 -14.27 6.98 2.25
CA THR A 44 -14.18 8.11 1.35
C THR A 44 -13.43 7.73 0.07
N ALA A 45 -13.66 8.50 -0.99
CA ALA A 45 -12.88 8.34 -2.22
C ALA A 45 -11.38 8.62 -2.00
N GLU A 46 -11.02 9.40 -0.98
CA GLU A 46 -9.63 9.68 -0.60
C GLU A 46 -8.98 8.45 0.02
N GLU A 47 -9.61 7.81 1.01
CA GLU A 47 -9.14 6.55 1.60
C GLU A 47 -8.97 5.45 0.55
N CYS A 48 -9.90 5.37 -0.41
CA CYS A 48 -9.79 4.43 -1.53
C CYS A 48 -8.58 4.73 -2.41
N ARG A 49 -8.35 6.01 -2.77
CA ARG A 49 -7.16 6.41 -3.54
C ARG A 49 -5.88 6.11 -2.78
N GLU A 50 -5.81 6.41 -1.48
CA GLU A 50 -4.65 6.11 -0.64
C GLU A 50 -4.37 4.61 -0.56
N ALA A 51 -5.40 3.78 -0.39
CA ALA A 51 -5.26 2.32 -0.41
C ALA A 51 -4.71 1.83 -1.75
N VAL A 52 -5.20 2.34 -2.87
CA VAL A 52 -4.69 2.02 -4.21
C VAL A 52 -3.22 2.43 -4.36
N GLU A 53 -2.82 3.61 -3.88
CA GLU A 53 -1.41 4.05 -3.94
C GLU A 53 -0.47 3.22 -3.05
N LYS A 54 -0.97 2.65 -1.94
CA LYS A 54 -0.20 1.74 -1.08
C LYS A 54 0.01 0.37 -1.73
N GLN A 55 -0.89 -0.06 -2.60
CA GLN A 55 -0.82 -1.31 -3.37
C GLN A 55 -0.05 -1.13 -4.70
N LYS A 56 0.67 -0.02 -4.86
CA LYS A 56 1.69 0.10 -5.89
C LYS A 56 3.01 -0.14 -5.22
N ALA A 57 3.69 -1.22 -5.59
CA ALA A 57 5.01 -1.56 -5.08
C ALA A 57 5.97 -0.36 -5.19
N LYS A 58 6.71 -0.08 -4.10
CA LYS A 58 7.74 0.97 -4.04
C LYS A 58 9.01 0.38 -3.46
N LYS A 59 10.14 0.83 -4.01
CA LYS A 59 11.46 0.43 -3.51
C LYS A 59 11.69 0.99 -2.11
N PRO A 60 12.16 0.17 -1.16
CA PRO A 60 12.53 0.66 0.15
C PRO A 60 13.90 1.37 0.08
N ASP A 61 14.15 2.23 1.06
CA ASP A 61 15.50 2.76 1.29
C ASP A 61 16.24 1.84 2.26
N TYR A 62 17.56 1.81 2.20
CA TYR A 62 18.39 1.00 3.12
C TYR A 62 19.30 1.90 3.94
N GLU A 63 19.45 1.56 5.22
CA GLU A 63 20.47 2.10 6.10
C GLU A 63 21.23 0.94 6.71
N GLY A 64 22.53 0.87 6.44
CA GLY A 64 23.35 -0.24 6.88
C GLY A 64 24.77 -0.13 6.35
N ASP A 65 25.69 -0.72 7.11
CA ASP A 65 27.13 -0.91 6.86
C ASP A 65 28.17 -0.03 7.61
N GLY A 66 28.00 0.11 8.93
CA GLY A 66 29.09 0.63 9.77
C GLY A 66 29.06 0.23 11.24
N TYR A 67 30.16 0.58 11.93
CA TYR A 67 30.16 0.70 13.37
C TYR A 67 29.89 2.16 13.73
N ASP A 68 29.12 2.40 14.78
CA ASP A 68 28.96 3.75 15.30
C ASP A 68 30.30 4.29 15.87
N ASN A 69 30.33 5.55 16.29
CA ASN A 69 31.52 6.18 16.88
C ASN A 69 32.00 5.52 18.20
N LYS A 70 31.25 4.54 18.72
CA LYS A 70 31.55 3.76 19.92
C LYS A 70 31.96 2.32 19.60
N GLY A 71 31.93 1.92 18.33
CA GLY A 71 32.26 0.57 17.89
C GLY A 71 31.10 -0.42 17.99
N GLU A 72 29.85 0.05 18.14
CA GLU A 72 28.66 -0.81 18.12
C GLU A 72 28.20 -1.07 16.66
N LEU A 73 27.82 -2.31 16.37
CA LEU A 73 27.37 -2.73 15.04
C LEU A 73 26.04 -2.05 14.70
N VAL A 74 25.98 -1.40 13.54
CA VAL A 74 24.72 -0.91 12.96
C VAL A 74 24.17 -2.01 12.04
N TYR A 75 22.98 -2.53 12.35
CA TYR A 75 22.32 -3.56 11.55
C TYR A 75 21.76 -2.99 10.26
N ASP A 76 21.85 -3.79 9.19
CA ASP A 76 21.25 -3.44 7.90
C ASP A 76 19.72 -3.42 8.04
N THR A 77 19.16 -2.24 7.81
CA THR A 77 17.76 -1.94 8.05
C THR A 77 17.14 -1.41 6.76
N TRP A 78 16.02 -1.97 6.34
CA TRP A 78 15.20 -1.39 5.29
C TRP A 78 14.15 -0.44 5.88
N ILE A 79 13.87 0.62 5.15
CA ILE A 79 13.00 1.71 5.57
C ILE A 79 11.81 1.76 4.64
N CYS A 80 10.61 1.64 5.22
CA CYS A 80 9.38 1.73 4.46
C CYS A 80 9.25 3.12 3.79
N PRO A 81 9.06 3.18 2.46
CA PRO A 81 9.04 4.45 1.72
C PRO A 81 7.78 5.28 2.00
N CYS A 82 6.76 4.71 2.65
CA CYS A 82 5.51 5.40 2.96
C CYS A 82 5.44 5.93 4.40
N CYS A 83 5.95 5.20 5.39
CA CYS A 83 5.80 5.56 6.81
C CYS A 83 7.11 5.67 7.57
N SER A 84 8.24 5.44 6.89
CA SER A 84 9.60 5.47 7.44
C SER A 84 9.84 4.54 8.63
N GLU A 85 9.00 3.52 8.78
CA GLU A 85 9.26 2.43 9.73
C GLU A 85 10.45 1.61 9.27
N ARG A 86 11.22 1.14 10.25
CA ARG A 86 12.52 0.49 10.08
C ARG A 86 12.37 -0.98 10.44
N TYR A 87 12.92 -1.84 9.61
CA TYR A 87 12.85 -3.29 9.73
C TYR A 87 14.21 -3.90 9.40
N GLU A 88 14.60 -4.97 10.09
CA GLU A 88 15.91 -5.59 9.90
C GLU A 88 15.91 -6.45 8.63
N VAL A 89 16.86 -6.22 7.72
CA VAL A 89 16.92 -6.91 6.42
C VAL A 89 17.05 -8.43 6.56
N ASP A 90 17.79 -8.91 7.57
CA ASP A 90 18.08 -10.33 7.74
C ASP A 90 16.92 -11.16 8.34
N TYR A 91 15.96 -10.51 9.00
CA TYR A 91 14.90 -11.19 9.75
C TYR A 91 13.48 -10.80 9.31
N ASP A 92 13.29 -9.59 8.78
CA ASP A 92 11.99 -9.02 8.45
C ASP A 92 11.73 -9.05 6.93
N ASP A 93 11.47 -10.26 6.42
CA ASP A 93 11.08 -10.49 5.02
C ASP A 93 9.57 -10.29 4.85
N TYR A 94 9.17 -9.06 4.49
CA TYR A 94 7.78 -8.68 4.31
C TYR A 94 7.52 -8.11 2.92
N GLU A 95 6.59 -8.72 2.16
CA GLU A 95 6.10 -8.15 0.89
C GLU A 95 5.39 -6.81 1.08
N HIS A 96 4.84 -6.57 2.26
CA HIS A 96 4.11 -5.35 2.61
C HIS A 96 4.54 -4.83 3.97
N CYS A 97 4.72 -3.52 4.12
CA CYS A 97 5.04 -2.89 5.39
C CYS A 97 3.97 -3.21 6.46
N PRO A 98 4.32 -3.91 7.56
CA PRO A 98 3.38 -4.28 8.63
C PRO A 98 2.66 -3.09 9.28
N LYS A 99 3.29 -1.91 9.31
CA LYS A 99 2.73 -0.72 9.94
C LYS A 99 1.69 0.00 9.08
N CYS A 100 1.90 0.07 7.77
CA CYS A 100 1.08 0.95 6.90
C CYS A 100 0.45 0.27 5.68
N GLY A 101 0.84 -0.97 5.37
CA GLY A 101 0.32 -1.76 4.25
C GLY A 101 0.87 -1.37 2.87
N GLN A 102 1.95 -0.60 2.81
CA GLN A 102 2.66 -0.29 1.55
C GLN A 102 3.31 -1.57 1.02
N GLU A 103 3.00 -1.94 -0.22
CA GLU A 103 3.67 -3.01 -0.95
C GLU A 103 5.11 -2.59 -1.29
N ILE A 104 6.06 -3.49 -1.09
CA ILE A 104 7.49 -3.22 -1.26
C ILE A 104 7.99 -3.92 -2.52
N ASP A 105 8.75 -3.20 -3.33
CA ASP A 105 9.41 -3.72 -4.52
C ASP A 105 10.79 -4.28 -4.14
N TRP A 106 10.90 -5.61 -4.10
CA TRP A 106 12.14 -6.34 -3.78
C TRP A 106 12.92 -6.81 -5.01
N SER A 107 12.53 -6.40 -6.22
CA SER A 107 13.09 -6.93 -7.48
C SER A 107 14.61 -6.81 -7.59
N GLU A 108 15.23 -5.78 -7.02
CA GLU A 108 16.68 -5.59 -7.05
C GLU A 108 17.43 -6.55 -6.12
N GLU A 109 16.89 -6.86 -4.94
CA GLU A 109 17.49 -7.83 -4.02
C GLU A 109 17.40 -9.25 -4.55
N ASP A 110 16.26 -9.60 -5.14
CA ASP A 110 16.04 -10.94 -5.71
C ASP A 110 17.01 -11.22 -6.86
N GLU A 111 17.28 -10.23 -7.72
CA GLU A 111 18.30 -10.33 -8.76
C GLU A 111 19.72 -10.50 -8.19
N MET A 112 20.02 -9.86 -7.07
CA MET A 112 21.33 -9.92 -6.42
C MET A 112 21.55 -11.26 -5.69
N LYS A 113 20.53 -11.76 -4.96
CA LYS A 113 20.53 -13.08 -4.31
C LYS A 113 20.60 -14.23 -5.33
N SER A 114 20.01 -14.05 -6.51
CA SER A 114 20.06 -15.04 -7.60
C SER A 114 21.44 -15.25 -8.20
N GLN A 115 22.38 -14.33 -7.96
CA GLN A 115 23.78 -14.42 -8.42
C GLN A 115 24.72 -14.98 -7.34
N GLU A 116 24.23 -15.20 -6.11
CA GLU A 116 25.01 -15.79 -5.04
C GLU A 116 25.01 -17.32 -5.12
N SER A 117 26.20 -17.92 -5.03
CA SER A 117 26.37 -19.37 -4.94
C SER A 117 25.65 -19.90 -3.69
N PRO A 118 25.08 -21.14 -3.69
CA PRO A 118 24.26 -21.68 -2.58
C PRO A 118 24.91 -21.73 -1.19
N ASP A 119 26.21 -21.46 -1.11
CA ASP A 119 27.03 -21.52 0.10
C ASP A 119 27.32 -20.14 0.73
N GLY A 120 26.65 -19.07 0.29
CA GLY A 120 26.69 -17.75 0.97
C GLY A 120 28.09 -17.12 1.06
N LYS A 121 29.00 -17.44 0.13
CA LYS A 121 30.32 -16.81 0.04
C LYS A 121 30.35 -15.84 -1.13
N ARG A 122 30.40 -14.55 -0.80
CA ARG A 122 30.69 -13.44 -1.73
C ARG A 122 31.89 -13.83 -2.61
N LEU A 123 31.68 -13.97 -3.92
CA LEU A 123 32.75 -14.16 -4.89
C LEU A 123 33.65 -12.92 -4.78
N ARG A 124 34.83 -13.06 -4.16
CA ARG A 124 35.89 -12.07 -4.31
C ARG A 124 36.35 -12.17 -5.76
N GLU A 125 35.78 -11.30 -6.59
CA GLU A 125 36.25 -11.14 -7.96
C GLU A 125 37.73 -10.75 -7.96
N ARG A 126 38.40 -11.36 -8.93
CA ARG A 126 39.83 -11.41 -9.12
C ARG A 126 40.29 -10.15 -9.86
N GLU A 127 41.03 -9.29 -9.19
CA GLU A 127 42.03 -8.38 -9.79
C GLU A 127 43.19 -8.33 -8.78
N GLU A 128 44.38 -8.85 -9.06
CA GLU A 128 45.40 -8.13 -9.84
C GLU A 128 46.20 -9.08 -10.74
N PHE A 129 46.17 -8.75 -12.02
CA PHE A 129 47.05 -9.24 -13.08
C PHE A 129 48.25 -8.30 -13.14
N PHE A 130 49.48 -8.82 -13.01
CA PHE A 130 50.76 -8.22 -13.43
C PHE A 130 51.10 -6.79 -12.96
N LYS A 131 52.16 -6.67 -12.12
CA LYS A 131 53.23 -5.66 -12.29
C LYS A 131 54.53 -6.10 -11.59
N GLU A 132 55.40 -6.67 -12.41
CA GLU A 132 56.86 -6.53 -12.48
C GLU A 132 57.68 -6.27 -11.20
N GLY A 133 58.67 -7.14 -10.99
CA GLY A 133 59.79 -6.97 -10.05
C GLY A 133 60.58 -8.25 -9.85
#